data_AF-A0A842Q7I5-F1
#
_entry.id   AF-A0A842Q7I5-F1
#
_cell.length_a   1.000
_cell.length_b   1.000
_cell.length_c   1.000
_cell.angle_alpha   90.00
_cell.angle_beta   90.00
_cell.angle_gamma   90.00
#
_symmetry.space_group_name_H-M   'P 1'
#
loop_
_entity.id
_entity.type
_entity.pdbx_description
1 polymer ?
#
loop_
_entity_poly.entity_id
_entity_poly.type
_entity_poly.pdbx_seq_one_letter_code
_entity_poly.pdbx_strand_id
1 'polypeptide(L)'
;MEKIKKNFEPGEIRDLVIFILMTTLILTFEGDFLSGFGINPHVFIILIVIGVSVFLRVFSNKLMARRLGCTATFKLWMLGLVIGIISLFLKMGFGIIFLAIGYVEIVPYKFGRWGIKLIRMTSRDYGHIALAGVGFNLFLMLIFGVLYTTYPGVEIFQIVSKINGWLAFFSLLPVPPLEGGHILR
;
A
#
# COMPACT_ATOMS: atom_id res chain seq x y z
N MET A 1 12.16 5.11 -25.38
CA MET A 1 11.69 5.63 -24.07
C MET A 1 10.15 5.78 -23.96
N GLU A 2 9.38 5.44 -24.99
CA GLU A 2 7.94 5.72 -25.06
C GLU A 2 7.02 4.65 -24.42
N LYS A 3 7.52 3.43 -24.17
CA LYS A 3 6.74 2.34 -23.57
C LYS A 3 6.55 2.44 -22.05
N ILE A 4 7.39 3.21 -21.34
CA ILE A 4 7.29 3.36 -19.87
C ILE A 4 6.19 4.37 -19.50
N LYS A 5 5.98 5.39 -20.34
CA LYS A 5 4.94 6.43 -20.16
C LYS A 5 3.50 5.89 -20.22
N LYS A 6 3.31 4.63 -20.62
CA LYS A 6 2.00 3.98 -20.72
C LYS A 6 1.58 3.19 -19.47
N ASN A 7 2.43 3.17 -18.43
CA ASN A 7 2.21 2.34 -17.26
C ASN A 7 1.66 3.10 -16.05
N PHE A 8 1.93 4.40 -15.91
CA PHE A 8 1.50 5.21 -14.77
C PHE A 8 0.92 6.54 -15.25
N GLU A 9 -0.26 6.88 -14.76
CA GLU A 9 -0.86 8.18 -15.04
C GLU A 9 -0.19 9.28 -14.18
N PRO A 10 -0.10 10.54 -14.65
CA PRO A 10 0.51 11.62 -13.86
C PRO A 10 -0.16 11.81 -12.49
N GLY A 11 -1.48 11.61 -12.42
CA GLY A 11 -2.24 11.65 -11.16
C GLY A 11 -1.88 10.51 -10.21
N GLU A 12 -1.56 9.32 -10.74
CA GLU A 12 -1.18 8.16 -9.95
C GLU A 12 0.15 8.37 -9.24
N ILE A 13 1.13 8.98 -9.91
CA ILE A 13 2.44 9.26 -9.30
C ILE A 13 2.27 10.24 -8.13
N ARG A 14 1.48 11.30 -8.31
CA ARG A 14 1.17 12.25 -7.23
C ARG A 14 0.52 11.54 -6.04
N ASP A 15 -0.48 10.70 -6.32
CA ASP A 15 -1.23 9.98 -5.30
C ASP A 15 -0.33 8.98 -4.55
N LEU A 16 0.58 8.30 -5.25
CA LEU A 16 1.59 7.42 -4.64
C LEU A 16 2.56 8.19 -3.74
N VAL A 17 3.07 9.34 -4.21
CA VAL A 17 4.00 10.15 -3.43
C VAL A 17 3.33 10.63 -2.14
N ILE A 18 2.11 11.16 -2.22
CA ILE A 18 1.35 11.58 -1.03
C ILE A 18 1.11 10.39 -0.10
N PHE A 19 0.73 9.23 -0.63
CA PHE A 19 0.53 8.03 0.19
C PHE A 19 1.81 7.61 0.92
N ILE A 20 2.96 7.56 0.23
CA ILE A 20 4.25 7.18 0.80
C ILE A 20 4.65 8.18 1.89
N LEU A 21 4.55 9.48 1.63
CA LEU A 21 4.90 10.53 2.59
C LEU A 21 4.00 10.50 3.83
N MET A 22 2.69 10.38 3.65
CA MET A 22 1.74 10.33 4.77
C MET A 22 1.91 9.06 5.60
N THR A 23 2.10 7.90 4.96
CA THR A 23 2.35 6.64 5.66
C THR A 23 3.65 6.69 6.45
N THR A 24 4.70 7.27 5.85
CA THR A 24 5.98 7.49 6.54
C THR A 24 5.77 8.37 7.76
N LEU A 25 5.11 9.52 7.59
CA LEU A 25 4.83 10.44 8.68
C LEU A 25 4.06 9.76 9.83
N ILE A 26 3.00 9.02 9.53
CA ILE A 26 2.19 8.32 10.54
C ILE A 26 2.99 7.28 11.32
N LEU A 27 3.87 6.55 10.63
CA LEU A 27 4.70 5.53 11.28
C LEU A 27 5.84 6.13 12.09
N THR A 28 6.50 7.17 11.58
CA THR A 28 7.68 7.79 12.22
C THR A 28 7.35 8.80 13.30
N PHE A 29 6.11 9.32 13.31
CA PHE A 29 5.67 10.28 14.32
C PHE A 29 5.62 9.61 15.68
N GLU A 30 6.50 10.05 16.56
CA GLU A 30 6.59 9.60 17.94
C GLU A 30 6.30 10.80 18.83
N GLY A 31 5.25 10.73 19.62
CA GLY A 31 4.88 11.81 20.52
C GLY A 31 4.15 11.21 21.69
N ASP A 32 4.59 11.58 22.88
CA ASP A 32 3.86 11.32 24.11
C ASP A 32 3.44 12.67 24.68
N PHE A 33 2.25 12.74 25.26
CA PHE A 33 1.68 13.99 25.80
C PHE A 33 2.60 14.63 26.84
N LEU A 34 3.44 13.83 27.49
CA LEU A 34 4.39 14.24 28.53
C LEU A 34 5.82 14.50 28.04
N SER A 35 6.29 13.81 27.00
CA SER A 35 7.71 13.87 26.57
C SER A 35 7.97 14.79 25.36
N GLY A 36 6.92 15.42 24.82
CA GLY A 36 7.02 16.30 23.65
C GLY A 36 7.04 15.55 22.32
N PHE A 37 7.22 16.30 21.23
CA PHE A 37 7.20 15.76 19.87
C PHE A 37 8.58 15.28 19.43
N GLY A 38 8.65 14.05 18.92
CA GLY A 38 9.84 13.44 18.36
C GLY A 38 9.58 12.85 16.97
N ILE A 39 10.67 12.62 16.24
CA ILE A 39 10.64 11.89 14.98
C ILE A 39 11.64 10.76 15.12
N ASN A 40 11.21 9.54 14.81
CA ASN A 40 12.08 8.36 14.87
C ASN A 40 13.37 8.60 14.05
N PRO A 41 14.57 8.35 14.59
CA PRO A 41 15.83 8.59 13.87
C PRO A 41 15.96 7.79 12.55
N HIS A 42 15.20 6.71 12.39
CA HIS A 42 15.21 5.85 11.21
C HIS A 42 14.25 6.30 10.09
N VAL A 43 13.74 7.54 10.09
CA VAL A 43 12.78 8.04 9.06
C VAL A 43 13.25 7.78 7.64
N PHE A 44 14.52 8.04 7.33
CA PHE A 44 15.04 7.85 5.98
C PHE A 44 14.97 6.38 5.53
N ILE A 45 15.28 5.45 6.42
CA ILE A 45 15.20 4.01 6.14
C ILE A 45 13.73 3.61 5.96
N ILE A 46 12.85 4.08 6.86
CA ILE A 46 11.40 3.79 6.80
C ILE A 46 10.79 4.32 5.49
N LEU A 47 11.15 5.54 5.07
CA LEU A 47 10.69 6.13 3.81
C LEU A 47 11.08 5.25 2.60
N ILE A 48 12.34 4.81 2.55
CA ILE A 48 12.84 3.94 1.47
C ILE A 48 12.10 2.61 1.48
N VAL A 49 11.95 1.98 2.66
CA VAL A 49 11.26 0.69 2.80
C VAL A 49 9.80 0.79 2.38
N ILE A 50 9.07 1.84 2.80
CA ILE A 50 7.69 2.08 2.38
C ILE A 50 7.63 2.30 0.86
N GLY A 51 8.50 3.15 0.32
CA GLY A 51 8.54 3.43 -1.12
C GLY A 51 8.73 2.16 -1.96
N VAL A 52 9.69 1.32 -1.58
CA VAL A 52 9.95 0.04 -2.26
C VAL A 52 8.78 -0.92 -2.09
N SER A 53 8.24 -1.07 -0.87
CA SER A 53 7.14 -1.99 -0.58
C SER A 53 5.86 -1.62 -1.36
N VAL A 54 5.51 -0.34 -1.38
CA VAL A 54 4.36 0.18 -2.13
C VAL A 54 4.57 0.03 -3.63
N PHE A 55 5.78 0.31 -4.13
CA PHE A 55 6.11 0.12 -5.54
C PHE A 55 5.91 -1.34 -5.96
N LEU A 56 6.44 -2.30 -5.18
CA LEU A 56 6.27 -3.73 -5.46
C LEU A 56 4.81 -4.17 -5.41
N ARG A 57 4.04 -3.70 -4.43
CA ARG A 57 2.59 -3.94 -4.33
C ARG A 57 1.86 -3.48 -5.59
N VAL A 58 2.06 -2.22 -5.99
CA VAL A 58 1.36 -1.62 -7.14
C VAL A 58 1.78 -2.28 -8.44
N PHE A 59 3.06 -2.58 -8.58
CA PHE A 59 3.58 -3.32 -9.73
C PHE A 59 2.92 -4.69 -9.86
N SER A 60 2.73 -5.40 -8.75
CA SER A 60 2.12 -6.73 -8.71
C SER A 60 0.64 -6.70 -9.07
N ASN A 61 -0.11 -5.71 -8.56
CA ASN A 61 -1.50 -5.46 -8.97
C ASN A 61 -1.59 -5.19 -10.49
N LYS A 62 -0.72 -4.34 -11.02
CA LYS A 62 -0.69 -4.03 -12.46
C LYS A 62 -0.30 -5.24 -13.30
N LEU A 63 0.64 -6.07 -12.82
CA LEU A 63 1.05 -7.29 -13.51
C LEU A 63 -0.12 -8.27 -13.60
N MET A 64 -0.84 -8.47 -12.50
CA MET A 64 -2.00 -9.37 -12.47
C MET A 64 -3.16 -8.84 -13.32
N ALA A 65 -3.45 -7.53 -13.23
CA ALA A 65 -4.46 -6.88 -14.04
C ALA A 65 -4.18 -7.06 -15.55
N ARG A 66 -2.93 -6.89 -15.98
CA ARG A 66 -2.52 -7.12 -17.38
C ARG A 66 -2.73 -8.55 -17.85
N ARG A 67 -2.48 -9.53 -16.97
CA ARG A 67 -2.71 -10.95 -17.29
C ARG A 67 -4.20 -11.25 -17.47
N LEU A 68 -5.06 -10.63 -16.67
CA LEU A 68 -6.52 -10.73 -16.80
C LEU A 68 -7.10 -9.79 -17.87
N GLY A 69 -6.24 -8.98 -18.51
CA GLY A 69 -6.59 -8.08 -19.59
C GLY A 69 -7.09 -6.71 -19.16
N CYS A 70 -7.28 -6.44 -17.87
CA CYS A 70 -7.74 -5.16 -17.36
C CYS A 70 -6.59 -4.20 -16.99
N THR A 71 -6.95 -3.01 -16.51
CA THR A 71 -6.03 -2.00 -16.01
C THR A 71 -6.25 -1.77 -14.53
N ALA A 72 -5.17 -1.53 -13.79
CA ALA A 72 -5.21 -1.19 -12.38
C ALA A 72 -4.45 0.12 -12.16
N THR A 73 -5.02 1.04 -11.39
CA THR A 73 -4.49 2.37 -11.12
C THR A 73 -4.53 2.65 -9.62
N PHE A 74 -3.40 3.08 -9.05
CA PHE A 74 -3.38 3.48 -7.65
C PHE A 74 -4.09 4.84 -7.45
N LYS A 75 -4.96 4.93 -6.43
CA LYS A 75 -5.68 6.14 -6.05
C LYS A 75 -5.60 6.38 -4.55
N LEU A 76 -5.56 7.65 -4.17
CA LEU A 76 -5.75 8.05 -2.78
C LEU A 76 -7.21 7.89 -2.37
N TRP A 77 -7.41 7.39 -1.15
CA TRP A 77 -8.70 7.42 -0.48
C TRP A 77 -8.76 8.64 0.44
N MET A 78 -9.41 9.71 -0.03
CA MET A 78 -9.48 10.98 0.72
C MET A 78 -9.99 10.81 2.16
N LEU A 79 -11.02 9.98 2.36
CA LEU A 79 -11.53 9.67 3.71
C LEU A 79 -10.46 8.96 4.55
N GLY A 80 -9.78 7.97 3.97
CA GLY A 80 -8.67 7.27 4.60
C GLY A 80 -7.51 8.18 4.99
N LEU A 81 -7.20 9.17 4.15
CA LEU A 81 -6.19 10.20 4.43
C LEU A 81 -6.59 11.06 5.64
N VAL A 82 -7.82 11.56 5.67
CA VAL A 82 -8.32 12.36 6.80
C VAL A 82 -8.29 11.54 8.10
N ILE A 83 -8.74 10.28 8.05
CA ILE A 83 -8.71 9.37 9.21
C ILE A 83 -7.25 9.10 9.62
N GLY A 84 -6.34 8.92 8.66
CA GLY A 84 -4.91 8.74 8.92
C GLY A 84 -4.29 9.93 9.63
N ILE A 85 -4.63 11.16 9.24
CA ILE A 85 -4.19 12.38 9.93
C ILE A 85 -4.77 12.45 11.35
N ILE A 86 -6.07 12.17 11.52
CA ILE A 86 -6.69 12.11 12.86
C ILE A 86 -6.00 11.05 13.73
N SER A 87 -5.57 9.94 13.12
CA SER A 87 -4.86 8.88 13.83
C SER A 87 -3.51 9.31 14.39
N LEU A 88 -2.86 10.36 13.86
CA LEU A 88 -1.65 10.93 14.47
C LEU A 88 -1.92 11.43 15.89
N PHE A 89 -3.05 12.11 16.09
CA PHE A 89 -3.46 12.62 17.39
C PHE A 89 -3.91 11.48 18.31
N LEU A 90 -4.60 10.47 17.77
CA LEU A 90 -5.05 9.30 18.54
C LEU A 90 -3.89 8.38 18.94
N LYS A 91 -2.84 8.30 18.13
CA LYS A 91 -1.62 7.52 18.43
C LYS A 91 -0.97 8.03 19.72
N MET A 92 -0.98 9.35 19.95
CA MET A 92 -0.42 9.98 21.14
C MET A 92 -1.17 9.62 22.44
N GLY A 93 -2.51 9.50 22.38
CA GLY A 93 -3.32 9.21 23.58
C GLY A 93 -3.62 7.73 23.81
N PHE A 94 -3.81 6.97 22.74
CA PHE A 94 -4.35 5.61 22.79
C PHE A 94 -3.50 4.58 22.03
N GLY A 95 -2.42 5.01 21.35
CA GLY A 95 -1.60 4.12 20.52
C GLY A 95 -2.30 3.59 19.26
N ILE A 96 -3.44 4.17 18.89
CA ILE A 96 -4.24 3.72 17.74
C ILE A 96 -3.66 4.31 16.45
N ILE A 97 -3.38 3.45 15.48
CA ILE A 97 -2.83 3.82 14.17
C ILE A 97 -3.83 3.43 13.08
N PHE A 98 -3.97 4.26 12.05
CA PHE A 98 -4.76 3.94 10.86
C PHE A 98 -3.97 4.24 9.58
N LEU A 99 -3.75 3.24 8.71
CA LEU A 99 -2.92 3.37 7.50
C LEU A 99 -3.63 3.04 6.19
N ALA A 100 -4.96 2.90 6.20
CA ALA A 100 -5.73 2.70 4.98
C ALA A 100 -5.96 4.04 4.26
N ILE A 101 -4.92 4.58 3.62
CA ILE A 101 -4.91 5.93 2.99
C ILE A 101 -5.08 5.87 1.47
N GLY A 102 -4.82 4.71 0.86
CA GLY A 102 -4.87 4.52 -0.58
C GLY A 102 -5.24 3.09 -0.94
N TYR A 103 -5.71 2.92 -2.17
CA TYR A 103 -6.16 1.64 -2.70
C TYR A 103 -5.80 1.54 -4.19
N VAL A 104 -5.79 0.32 -4.71
CA VAL A 104 -5.67 0.11 -6.15
C VAL A 104 -7.06 -0.07 -6.75
N GLU A 105 -7.47 0.90 -7.57
CA GLU A 105 -8.70 0.82 -8.34
C GLU A 105 -8.50 -0.12 -9.53
N ILE A 106 -9.38 -1.12 -9.64
CA ILE A 106 -9.39 -2.08 -10.75
C ILE A 106 -10.41 -1.60 -11.76
N VAL A 107 -9.95 -1.34 -12.98
CA VAL A 107 -10.78 -0.78 -14.05
C VAL A 107 -10.92 -1.81 -15.17
N PRO A 108 -12.13 -2.34 -15.44
CA PRO A 108 -12.35 -3.48 -16.33
C PRO A 108 -12.39 -3.08 -17.82
N TYR A 109 -11.44 -2.25 -18.28
CA TYR A 109 -11.29 -1.94 -19.70
C TYR A 109 -9.84 -2.06 -20.16
N LYS A 110 -9.66 -2.18 -21.48
CA LYS A 110 -8.35 -2.17 -22.13
C LYS A 110 -8.37 -1.28 -23.36
N PHE A 111 -7.35 -0.43 -23.51
CA PHE A 111 -7.12 0.31 -24.74
C PHE A 111 -6.49 -0.60 -25.79
N GLY A 112 -7.26 -0.91 -26.84
CA GLY A 112 -6.81 -1.65 -28.02
C GLY A 112 -6.51 -0.74 -29.20
N ARG A 113 -6.01 -1.33 -30.30
CA ARG A 113 -5.71 -0.62 -31.56
C ARG A 113 -6.97 -0.01 -32.22
N TRP A 114 -8.15 -0.48 -31.84
CA TRP A 114 -9.46 -0.13 -32.41
C TRP A 114 -10.44 0.49 -31.38
N GLY A 115 -9.94 0.99 -30.25
CA GLY A 115 -10.76 1.64 -29.21
C GLY A 115 -10.75 0.94 -27.86
N ILE A 116 -11.71 1.30 -26.99
CA ILE A 116 -11.87 0.79 -25.62
C ILE A 116 -12.61 -0.55 -25.67
N LYS A 117 -11.99 -1.61 -25.16
CA LYS A 117 -12.64 -2.92 -24.99
C LYS A 117 -13.04 -3.12 -23.53
N LEU A 118 -14.34 -3.20 -23.26
CA LEU A 118 -14.89 -3.60 -21.97
C LEU A 118 -14.65 -5.09 -21.73
N ILE A 119 -14.23 -5.43 -20.52
CA ILE A 119 -13.93 -6.80 -20.11
C ILE A 119 -14.93 -7.19 -19.04
N ARG A 120 -15.59 -8.33 -19.21
CA ARG A 120 -16.41 -8.90 -18.14
C ARG A 120 -15.47 -9.52 -17.12
N MET A 121 -15.43 -8.94 -15.93
CA MET A 121 -14.67 -9.46 -14.79
C MET A 121 -15.61 -10.11 -13.79
N THR A 122 -15.22 -11.28 -13.31
CA THR A 122 -15.89 -11.97 -12.21
C THR A 122 -15.35 -11.47 -10.86
N SER A 123 -16.08 -11.69 -9.76
CA SER A 123 -15.57 -11.36 -8.42
C SER A 123 -14.22 -12.01 -8.13
N ARG A 124 -14.01 -13.23 -8.65
CA ARG A 124 -12.73 -13.94 -8.54
C ARG A 124 -11.58 -13.17 -9.19
N ASP A 125 -11.82 -12.54 -10.34
CA ASP A 125 -10.79 -11.75 -11.04
C ASP A 125 -10.40 -10.52 -10.20
N TYR A 126 -11.38 -9.84 -9.58
CA TYR A 126 -11.12 -8.73 -8.66
C TYR A 126 -10.32 -9.19 -7.44
N GLY A 127 -10.73 -10.29 -6.81
CA GLY A 127 -10.03 -10.87 -5.67
C GLY A 127 -8.60 -11.28 -6.00
N HIS A 128 -8.37 -11.88 -7.17
CA HIS A 128 -7.03 -12.26 -7.63
C HIS A 128 -6.10 -11.06 -7.83
N ILE A 129 -6.60 -9.96 -8.40
CA ILE A 129 -5.80 -8.74 -8.54
C ILE A 129 -5.53 -8.15 -7.16
N ALA A 130 -6.55 -7.98 -6.32
CA ALA A 130 -6.42 -7.45 -4.97
C ALA A 130 -5.40 -8.24 -4.14
N LEU A 131 -5.45 -9.58 -4.20
CA LEU A 131 -4.50 -10.47 -3.53
C LEU A 131 -3.09 -10.41 -4.11
N ALA A 132 -2.90 -10.09 -5.39
CA ALA A 132 -1.56 -10.03 -5.97
C ALA A 132 -0.68 -8.97 -5.31
N GLY A 133 -1.21 -7.76 -5.10
CA GLY A 133 -0.47 -6.69 -4.43
C GLY A 133 -0.33 -6.93 -2.94
N VAL A 134 -1.42 -7.28 -2.25
CA VAL A 134 -1.41 -7.54 -0.81
C VAL A 134 -0.55 -8.76 -0.46
N GLY A 135 -0.58 -9.79 -1.30
CA GLY A 135 0.22 -10.99 -1.17
C GLY A 135 1.72 -10.71 -1.21
N PHE A 136 2.17 -9.71 -1.99
CA PHE A 136 3.57 -9.27 -1.98
C PHE A 136 3.98 -8.67 -0.63
N ASN A 137 3.11 -7.86 -0.01
CA ASN A 137 3.38 -7.32 1.32
C ASN A 137 3.39 -8.44 2.37
N LEU A 138 2.45 -9.39 2.31
CA LEU A 138 2.46 -10.55 3.20
C LEU A 138 3.73 -11.38 3.04
N PHE A 139 4.18 -11.59 1.80
CA PHE A 139 5.43 -12.30 1.50
C PHE A 139 6.64 -11.61 2.11
N LEU A 140 6.76 -10.29 1.93
CA LEU A 140 7.84 -9.49 2.54
C LEU A 140 7.76 -9.51 4.06
N MET A 141 6.57 -9.40 4.64
CA MET A 141 6.36 -9.52 6.08
C MET A 141 6.89 -10.86 6.60
N LEU A 142 6.52 -11.97 5.98
CA LEU A 142 6.90 -13.31 6.45
C LEU A 142 8.40 -13.56 6.29
N ILE A 143 8.98 -13.26 5.12
CA ILE A 143 10.40 -13.53 4.87
C ILE A 143 11.29 -12.71 5.79
N PHE A 144 11.03 -11.40 5.90
CA PHE A 144 11.85 -10.55 6.76
C PHE A 144 11.58 -10.80 8.25
N GLY A 145 10.38 -11.26 8.61
CA GLY A 145 10.08 -11.76 9.96
C GLY A 145 10.94 -12.97 10.33
N VAL A 146 11.04 -13.97 9.45
CA VAL A 146 11.89 -15.17 9.64
C VAL A 146 13.38 -14.80 9.63
N LEU A 147 13.80 -13.86 8.78
CA LEU A 147 15.19 -13.39 8.79
C LEU A 147 15.54 -12.67 10.09
N TYR A 148 14.60 -11.89 10.66
CA TYR A 148 14.82 -11.23 11.94
C TYR A 148 14.94 -12.23 13.10
N THR A 149 14.17 -13.33 13.11
CA THR A 149 14.33 -14.36 14.15
C THR A 149 15.67 -15.10 14.05
N THR A 150 16.23 -15.21 12.84
CA THR A 150 17.55 -15.83 12.60
C THR A 150 18.70 -14.86 12.89
N TYR A 151 18.52 -13.56 12.59
CA TYR A 151 19.53 -12.51 12.71
C TYR A 151 18.97 -11.29 13.47
N PRO A 152 18.75 -11.39 14.79
CA PRO A 152 18.07 -10.35 15.57
C PRO A 152 18.84 -9.02 15.66
N GLY A 153 20.16 -9.03 15.40
CA GLY A 153 20.99 -7.82 15.36
C GLY A 153 20.81 -6.96 14.10
N VAL A 154 20.05 -7.42 13.10
CA VAL A 154 19.83 -6.71 11.83
C VAL A 154 18.46 -6.04 11.87
N GLU A 155 18.41 -4.83 12.43
CA GLU A 155 17.16 -4.08 12.68
C GLU A 155 16.32 -3.83 11.42
N ILE A 156 16.95 -3.69 10.25
CA ILE A 156 16.24 -3.47 8.99
C ILE A 156 15.27 -4.61 8.65
N PHE A 157 15.57 -5.86 9.07
CA PHE A 157 14.65 -6.97 8.86
C PHE A 157 13.36 -6.79 9.65
N GLN A 158 13.47 -6.32 10.90
CA GLN A 158 12.30 -6.02 11.71
C GLN A 158 11.48 -4.86 11.11
N ILE A 159 12.15 -3.81 10.64
CA ILE A 159 11.52 -2.64 10.02
C ILE A 159 10.73 -3.05 8.77
N VAL A 160 11.36 -3.80 7.85
CA VAL A 160 10.71 -4.29 6.63
C VAL A 160 9.52 -5.19 6.96
N SER A 161 9.69 -6.11 7.91
CA SER A 161 8.62 -7.01 8.35
C SER A 161 7.42 -6.24 8.91
N LYS A 162 7.66 -5.29 9.84
CA LYS A 162 6.61 -4.51 10.50
C LYS A 162 5.85 -3.62 9.52
N ILE A 163 6.55 -2.90 8.65
CA ILE A 163 5.94 -2.01 7.65
C ILE A 163 5.05 -2.80 6.70
N ASN A 164 5.56 -3.91 6.16
CA ASN A 164 4.79 -4.73 5.24
C ASN A 164 3.60 -5.41 5.91
N GLY A 165 3.74 -5.81 7.18
CA GLY A 165 2.63 -6.33 7.98
C GLY A 165 1.53 -5.29 8.16
N TRP A 166 1.87 -4.05 8.52
CA TRP A 166 0.90 -2.95 8.61
C TRP A 166 0.21 -2.68 7.27
N LEU A 167 0.97 -2.53 6.19
CA LEU A 167 0.41 -2.30 4.86
C LEU A 167 -0.53 -3.44 4.43
N ALA A 168 -0.17 -4.70 4.68
CA ALA A 168 -1.00 -5.86 4.37
C ALA A 168 -2.27 -5.89 5.23
N PHE A 169 -2.15 -5.69 6.54
CA PHE A 169 -3.27 -5.70 7.49
C PHE A 169 -4.35 -4.69 7.09
N PHE A 170 -3.99 -3.42 6.89
CA PHE A 170 -4.95 -2.39 6.53
C PHE A 170 -5.57 -2.60 5.15
N SER A 171 -4.84 -3.21 4.21
CA SER A 171 -5.37 -3.48 2.87
C SER A 171 -6.34 -4.66 2.84
N LEU A 172 -6.19 -5.61 3.75
CA LEU A 172 -7.10 -6.76 3.90
C LEU A 172 -8.40 -6.43 4.64
N LEU A 173 -8.55 -5.21 5.18
CA LEU A 173 -9.78 -4.84 5.87
C LEU A 173 -10.99 -4.99 4.94
N PRO A 174 -12.10 -5.56 5.42
CA PRO A 174 -13.31 -5.84 4.65
C PRO A 174 -14.15 -4.58 4.39
N VAL A 175 -13.51 -3.48 3.96
CA VAL A 175 -14.13 -2.16 3.83
C VAL A 175 -13.87 -1.62 2.42
N PRO A 176 -14.90 -1.45 1.56
CA PRO A 176 -14.72 -0.76 0.29
C PRO A 176 -14.22 0.67 0.51
N PRO A 177 -13.27 1.19 -0.29
CA PRO A 177 -12.72 0.65 -1.54
C PRO A 177 -11.45 -0.21 -1.40
N LEU A 178 -11.12 -0.68 -0.18
CA LEU A 178 -9.90 -1.45 0.08
C LEU A 178 -9.96 -2.84 -0.55
N GLU A 179 -8.78 -3.44 -0.73
CA GLU A 179 -8.59 -4.73 -1.38
C GLU A 179 -9.36 -5.86 -0.68
N GLY A 180 -9.46 -5.85 0.66
CA GLY A 180 -10.22 -6.84 1.43
C GLY A 180 -11.70 -6.92 1.05
N GLY A 181 -12.31 -5.81 0.64
CA GLY A 181 -13.69 -5.78 0.16
C GLY A 181 -13.89 -6.53 -1.17
N HIS A 182 -12.85 -6.63 -2.00
CA HIS A 182 -12.88 -7.38 -3.26
C HIS A 182 -12.60 -8.88 -3.06
N ILE A 183 -11.94 -9.26 -1.97
CA ILE A 183 -11.58 -10.65 -1.67
C ILE A 183 -12.76 -11.41 -1.06
N LEU A 184 -13.59 -10.73 -0.27
CA LEU A 184 -14.67 -11.34 0.50
C LEU A 184 -16.03 -11.38 -0.22
N ARG A 185 -16.14 -10.72 -1.39
CA ARG A 185 -17.36 -10.63 -2.19
C ARG A 185 -17.33 -11.58 -3.38
#